data_AF-U2Z131-F1
#
_entry.id   AF-U2Z131-F1
#
_cell.length_a   1.000
_cell.length_b   1.000
_cell.length_c   1.000
_cell.angle_alpha   90.00
_cell.angle_beta   90.00
_cell.angle_gamma   90.00
#
_symmetry.space_group_name_H-M   'P 1'
#
loop_
_entity.id
_entity.type
_entity.pdbx_description
1 polymer ?
#
loop_
_entity_poly.entity_id
_entity_poly.type
_entity_poly.pdbx_seq_one_letter_code
_entity_poly.pdbx_strand_id
1 'polypeptide(L)'
;MTDTASRAAQLLKGHRESIDRLDAILVYTLGERFKHTQAVGRLKAEHDLPPPTRSARNRRSPVSPILRTRPISTPNSPRNSWPSSSRKSSSTTNATNPDGFSVISHTQGDFPMAMKIRLARGGSKKRPHYSIVATDSRMPRDGRFLEKLGTYNPLLAKDSEERVKMDVERIKDWLSKGAQPTDRVARMLEAAGVTEKKTRSNPKKGEPGKAAKDRAEKKAAREAAPADDAAAE
;
A
#
# COMPACT_ATOMS: atom_id res chain seq x y z
N MET A 1 -29.91 17.87 22.22
CA MET A 1 -28.84 17.39 21.31
C MET A 1 -27.43 17.84 21.73
N THR A 2 -27.29 18.73 22.71
CA THR A 2 -26.00 19.24 23.20
C THR A 2 -25.32 18.29 24.21
N ASP A 3 -26.07 17.47 24.93
CA ASP A 3 -25.56 16.57 25.98
C ASP A 3 -24.76 15.36 25.43
N THR A 4 -25.23 14.75 24.34
CA THR A 4 -24.55 13.62 23.70
C THR A 4 -23.20 13.99 23.11
N ALA A 5 -23.09 15.18 22.51
CA ALA A 5 -21.85 15.70 21.96
C ALA A 5 -20.82 15.99 23.08
N SER A 6 -21.26 16.60 24.18
CA SER A 6 -20.41 16.86 25.35
C SER A 6 -19.90 15.57 25.99
N ARG A 7 -20.77 14.56 26.15
CA ARG A 7 -20.40 13.24 26.66
C ARG A 7 -19.40 12.54 25.74
N ALA A 8 -19.60 12.62 24.42
CA ALA A 8 -18.65 12.06 23.45
C ALA A 8 -17.28 12.76 23.50
N ALA A 9 -17.25 14.08 23.66
CA ALA A 9 -16.01 14.85 23.81
C ALA A 9 -15.23 14.44 25.07
N GLN A 10 -15.93 14.20 26.17
CA GLN A 10 -15.30 13.76 27.42
C GLN A 10 -14.72 12.33 27.30
N LEU A 11 -15.42 11.41 26.63
CA LEU A 11 -14.92 10.08 26.32
C LEU A 11 -13.68 10.12 25.40
N LEU A 12 -13.71 10.96 24.36
CA LEU A 12 -12.56 11.14 23.47
C LEU A 12 -11.32 11.65 24.20
N LYS A 13 -11.50 12.58 25.15
CA LYS A 13 -10.40 13.07 25.99
C LYS A 13 -9.80 11.94 26.82
N GLY A 14 -10.64 11.13 27.48
CA GLY A 14 -10.17 9.96 28.25
C GLY A 14 -9.44 8.93 27.39
N HIS A 15 -9.92 8.67 26.17
CA HIS A 15 -9.22 7.78 25.25
C HIS A 15 -7.87 8.33 24.79
N ARG A 16 -7.76 9.63 24.50
CA ARG A 16 -6.49 10.27 24.13
C ARG A 16 -5.47 10.15 25.25
N GLU A 17 -5.88 10.46 26.48
CA GLU A 17 -4.99 10.30 27.65
C GLU A 17 -4.54 8.85 27.86
N SER A 18 -5.42 7.87 27.61
CA SER A 18 -5.04 6.46 27.67
C SER A 18 -4.04 6.08 26.59
N ILE A 19 -4.18 6.62 25.38
CA ILE A 19 -3.24 6.38 24.27
C ILE A 19 -1.88 6.96 24.63
N ASP A 20 -1.82 8.20 25.11
CA ASP A 20 -0.56 8.86 25.49
C ASP A 20 0.18 8.09 26.59
N ARG A 21 -0.55 7.53 27.57
CA ARG A 21 0.03 6.67 28.62
C ARG A 21 0.60 5.37 28.06
N LEU A 22 -0.11 4.72 27.14
CA LEU A 22 0.36 3.49 26.50
C LEU A 22 1.61 3.75 25.64
N ASP A 23 1.62 4.85 24.90
CA ASP A 23 2.76 5.26 24.09
C ASP A 23 3.98 5.58 24.96
N ALA A 24 3.80 6.25 26.10
CA ALA A 24 4.89 6.49 27.06
C ALA A 24 5.51 5.18 27.58
N ILE A 25 4.68 4.17 27.91
CA ILE A 25 5.16 2.85 28.34
C ILE A 25 5.92 2.14 27.21
N LEU A 26 5.39 2.18 25.97
CA LEU A 26 6.05 1.58 24.82
C LEU A 26 7.41 2.23 24.52
N VAL A 27 7.49 3.55 24.58
CA VAL A 27 8.74 4.29 24.39
C VAL A 27 9.75 3.93 25.49
N TYR A 28 9.33 3.91 26.75
CA TYR A 28 10.20 3.54 27.86
C TYR A 28 10.74 2.11 27.71
N THR A 29 9.85 1.14 27.47
CA THR A 29 10.23 -0.28 27.30
C THR A 29 11.13 -0.50 26.09
N LEU A 30 10.90 0.23 24.99
CA LEU A 30 11.77 0.18 23.82
C LEU A 30 13.15 0.78 24.13
N GLY A 31 13.19 1.88 24.89
CA GLY A 31 14.43 2.48 25.39
C GLY A 31 15.24 1.52 26.27
N GLU A 32 14.61 0.87 27.24
CA GLU A 32 15.25 -0.15 28.09
C GLU A 32 15.79 -1.32 27.27
N ARG A 33 15.00 -1.84 26.32
CA ARG A 33 15.47 -2.87 25.38
C ARG A 33 16.70 -2.39 24.59
N PHE A 34 16.70 -1.14 24.15
CA PHE A 34 17.82 -0.59 23.39
C PHE A 34 19.10 -0.47 24.23
N LYS A 35 18.99 -0.07 25.51
CA LYS A 35 20.12 -0.09 26.46
C LYS A 35 20.74 -1.49 26.56
N HIS A 36 19.92 -2.53 26.69
CA HIS A 36 20.41 -3.91 26.68
C HIS A 36 21.09 -4.30 25.36
N THR A 37 20.58 -3.85 24.20
CA THR A 37 21.26 -4.13 22.93
C THR A 37 22.61 -3.45 22.80
N GLN A 38 22.76 -2.22 23.33
CA GLN A 38 24.05 -1.54 23.37
C GLN A 38 25.03 -2.26 24.30
N ALA A 39 24.57 -2.69 25.49
CA ALA A 39 25.38 -3.48 26.41
C ALA A 39 25.86 -4.79 25.77
N VAL A 40 24.99 -5.50 25.05
CA VAL A 40 25.38 -6.69 24.27
C VAL A 40 26.43 -6.36 23.21
N GLY A 41 26.30 -5.21 22.54
CA GLY A 41 27.29 -4.74 21.56
C GLY A 41 28.65 -4.49 22.19
N ARG A 42 28.68 -3.78 23.33
CA ARG A 42 29.92 -3.50 24.09
C ARG A 42 30.59 -4.80 24.55
N LEU A 43 29.84 -5.70 25.18
CA LEU A 43 30.36 -6.99 25.67
C LEU A 43 30.93 -7.85 24.55
N LYS A 44 30.35 -7.82 23.35
CA LYS A 44 30.88 -8.55 22.20
C LYS A 44 32.18 -7.97 21.67
N ALA A 45 32.29 -6.64 21.68
CA ALA A 45 33.49 -5.95 21.25
C ALA A 45 34.64 -6.14 22.27
N GLU A 46 34.33 -6.15 23.56
CA GLU A 46 35.31 -6.34 24.64
C GLU A 46 35.86 -7.77 24.70
N HIS A 47 35.06 -8.76 24.29
CA HIS A 47 35.41 -10.18 24.36
C HIS A 47 35.55 -10.88 23.00
N ASP A 48 35.66 -10.13 21.90
CA ASP A 48 35.78 -10.64 20.51
C ASP A 48 34.80 -11.79 20.17
N LEU A 49 33.56 -11.69 20.67
CA LEU A 49 32.58 -12.75 20.52
C LEU A 49 31.96 -12.75 19.11
N PRO A 50 31.80 -13.92 18.47
CA PRO A 50 31.31 -13.98 17.09
C PRO A 50 29.86 -13.51 16.96
N PRO A 51 29.47 -12.97 15.78
CA PRO A 51 28.09 -12.57 15.53
C PRO A 51 27.15 -13.78 15.63
N PRO A 52 25.90 -13.58 16.09
CA PRO A 52 24.99 -14.69 16.31
C PRO A 52 24.66 -15.36 14.97
N THR A 53 25.01 -16.64 14.85
CA THR A 53 24.78 -17.42 13.64
C THR A 53 23.28 -17.61 13.39
N ARG A 54 22.89 -17.66 12.11
CA ARG A 54 21.47 -17.68 11.67
C ARG A 54 20.66 -18.84 12.25
N SER A 55 21.31 -19.92 12.69
CA SER A 55 20.70 -21.12 13.27
C SER A 55 20.25 -20.94 14.73
N ALA A 56 20.82 -20.00 15.50
CA ALA A 56 20.47 -19.79 16.89
C ALA A 56 19.15 -19.01 17.09
N ARG A 57 18.68 -18.31 16.05
CA ARG A 57 17.43 -17.51 16.10
C ARG A 57 16.17 -18.36 16.25
N ASN A 58 16.21 -19.63 15.84
CA ASN A 58 15.04 -20.51 15.75
C ASN A 58 14.95 -21.53 16.89
N ARG A 59 15.76 -21.41 17.95
CA ARG A 59 15.70 -22.27 19.16
C ARG A 59 15.04 -21.57 20.35
N ARG A 60 13.99 -20.79 20.11
CA ARG A 60 13.04 -20.48 21.20
C ARG A 60 12.16 -21.72 21.36
N SER A 61 12.38 -22.44 22.46
CA SER A 61 11.61 -23.60 22.91
C SER A 61 10.11 -23.40 22.71
N PRO A 62 9.33 -24.42 22.30
CA PRO A 62 7.88 -24.36 22.39
C PRO A 62 7.53 -24.15 23.87
N VAL A 63 6.84 -23.06 24.18
CA VAL A 63 6.25 -22.86 25.49
C VAL A 63 5.32 -24.05 25.74
N SER A 64 5.62 -24.87 26.74
CA SER A 64 4.79 -26.00 27.16
C SER A 64 3.34 -25.53 27.34
N PRO A 65 2.34 -26.31 26.88
CA PRO A 65 0.96 -25.95 27.13
C PRO A 65 0.69 -26.17 28.62
N ILE A 66 0.53 -25.07 29.36
CA ILE A 66 -0.06 -25.10 30.70
C ILE A 66 -1.41 -25.83 30.55
N LEU A 67 -1.61 -26.88 31.34
CA LEU A 67 -2.84 -27.65 31.40
C LEU A 67 -4.02 -26.70 31.53
N ARG A 68 -4.76 -26.54 30.43
CA ARG A 68 -6.06 -25.89 30.44
C ARG A 68 -7.02 -26.92 31.01
N THR A 69 -7.25 -26.83 32.32
CA THR A 69 -8.35 -27.52 32.97
C THR A 69 -9.63 -27.25 32.18
N ARG A 70 -10.32 -28.34 31.81
CA ARG A 70 -11.57 -28.31 31.07
C ARG A 70 -12.60 -27.50 31.87
N PRO A 71 -13.20 -26.42 31.33
CA PRO A 71 -14.38 -25.87 31.96
C PRO A 71 -15.56 -26.83 31.71
N ILE A 72 -16.29 -27.05 32.80
CA ILE A 72 -17.51 -27.82 32.93
C ILE A 72 -18.49 -27.54 31.78
N SER A 73 -19.05 -28.61 31.23
CA SER A 73 -20.17 -28.61 30.30
C SER A 73 -21.38 -27.94 30.95
N THR A 74 -21.73 -26.73 30.53
CA THR A 74 -23.07 -26.17 30.74
C THR A 74 -23.95 -26.54 29.55
N PRO A 75 -25.13 -27.14 29.77
CA PRO A 75 -26.04 -27.46 28.69
C PRO A 75 -26.79 -26.20 28.23
N ASN A 76 -26.96 -26.10 26.91
CA ASN A 76 -27.99 -25.34 26.22
C ASN A 76 -27.88 -23.79 26.26
N SER A 77 -27.39 -23.22 25.16
CA SER A 77 -27.74 -21.87 24.72
C SER A 77 -28.01 -21.90 23.22
N PRO A 78 -29.14 -21.32 22.76
CA PRO A 78 -29.59 -21.47 21.39
C PRO A 78 -28.63 -20.80 20.43
N ARG A 79 -28.40 -21.50 19.31
CA ARG A 79 -27.67 -21.04 18.14
C ARG A 79 -28.30 -19.73 17.65
N ASN A 80 -27.64 -18.61 17.93
CA ASN A 80 -27.99 -17.32 17.31
C ASN A 80 -27.73 -17.43 15.81
N SER A 81 -28.78 -17.79 15.08
CA SER A 81 -28.91 -17.57 13.65
C SER A 81 -28.73 -16.07 13.39
N TRP A 82 -27.62 -15.70 12.77
CA TRP A 82 -27.53 -14.38 12.15
C TRP A 82 -28.67 -14.27 11.14
N PRO A 83 -29.53 -13.22 11.19
CA PRO A 83 -30.48 -13.00 10.13
C PRO A 83 -29.68 -12.74 8.85
N SER A 84 -30.02 -13.51 7.81
CA SER A 84 -29.66 -13.17 6.44
C SER A 84 -30.03 -11.71 6.25
N SER A 85 -29.03 -10.89 5.93
CA SER A 85 -29.24 -9.50 5.54
C SER A 85 -30.17 -9.53 4.34
N SER A 86 -31.44 -9.25 4.61
CA SER A 86 -32.43 -8.94 3.60
C SER A 86 -31.80 -7.88 2.70
N ARG A 87 -31.65 -8.28 1.44
CA ARG A 87 -31.38 -7.40 0.32
C ARG A 87 -32.38 -6.24 0.44
N LYS A 88 -31.93 -5.11 1.00
CA LYS A 88 -32.63 -3.83 0.83
C LYS A 88 -32.59 -3.57 -0.67
N SER A 89 -33.71 -3.82 -1.32
CA SER A 89 -34.02 -3.23 -2.63
C SER A 89 -34.03 -1.71 -2.42
N SER A 90 -32.90 -1.07 -2.63
CA SER A 90 -32.88 0.36 -2.89
C SER A 90 -33.58 0.54 -4.24
N SER A 91 -34.86 0.89 -4.19
CA SER A 91 -35.54 1.54 -5.29
C SER A 91 -34.75 2.83 -5.57
N THR A 92 -33.88 2.77 -6.57
CA THR A 92 -33.33 3.98 -7.18
C THR A 92 -34.49 4.67 -7.87
N THR A 93 -35.14 5.59 -7.18
CA THR A 93 -35.93 6.63 -7.82
C THR A 93 -34.98 7.40 -8.71
N ASN A 94 -35.12 7.24 -10.02
CA ASN A 94 -34.52 8.14 -10.99
C ASN A 94 -35.09 9.54 -10.74
N ALA A 95 -34.31 10.38 -10.07
CA ALA A 95 -34.54 11.82 -10.07
C ALA A 95 -34.07 12.32 -11.44
N THR A 96 -35.02 12.46 -12.36
CA THR A 96 -34.80 13.13 -13.65
C THR A 96 -34.56 14.61 -13.37
N ASN A 97 -33.35 15.11 -13.65
CA ASN A 97 -33.12 16.54 -13.77
C ASN A 97 -33.93 17.08 -14.97
N PRO A 98 -34.49 18.31 -14.89
CA PRO A 98 -35.39 18.85 -15.92
C PRO A 98 -34.73 19.10 -17.29
N ASP A 99 -33.41 18.98 -17.43
CA ASP A 99 -32.69 19.33 -18.66
C ASP A 99 -32.26 18.11 -19.52
N GLY A 100 -32.84 16.93 -19.30
CA GLY A 100 -32.76 15.81 -20.26
C GLY A 100 -31.35 15.24 -20.54
N PHE A 101 -30.31 15.65 -19.81
CA PHE A 101 -28.96 15.16 -20.00
C PHE A 101 -28.58 14.14 -18.92
N SER A 102 -28.71 12.85 -19.26
CA SER A 102 -28.20 11.75 -18.46
C SER A 102 -26.67 11.74 -18.50
N VAL A 103 -26.02 12.45 -17.58
CA VAL A 103 -24.60 12.25 -17.30
C VAL A 103 -24.46 10.91 -16.58
N ILE A 104 -24.32 9.83 -17.37
CA ILE A 104 -23.77 8.58 -16.85
C ILE A 104 -22.30 8.89 -16.56
N SER A 105 -22.05 9.46 -15.38
CA SER A 105 -20.70 9.49 -14.82
C SER A 105 -20.29 8.04 -14.65
N HIS A 106 -19.52 7.54 -15.62
CA HIS A 106 -18.91 6.23 -15.59
C HIS A 106 -17.88 6.24 -14.45
N THR A 107 -18.35 6.15 -13.20
CA THR A 107 -17.53 5.83 -12.05
C THR A 107 -17.11 4.39 -12.28
N GLN A 108 -15.96 4.24 -12.94
CA GLN A 108 -15.30 2.97 -13.20
C GLN A 108 -14.81 2.41 -11.86
N GLY A 109 -15.77 1.95 -11.06
CA GLY A 109 -15.53 1.11 -9.90
C GLY A 109 -15.00 -0.22 -10.41
N ASP A 110 -13.81 -0.56 -9.93
CA ASP A 110 -13.03 -1.77 -10.16
C ASP A 110 -13.81 -3.07 -9.88
N PHE A 111 -14.73 -3.44 -10.78
CA PHE A 111 -15.13 -4.84 -10.93
C PHE A 111 -14.06 -5.49 -11.81
N PRO A 112 -13.37 -6.57 -11.35
CA PRO A 112 -12.25 -7.11 -12.09
C PRO A 112 -12.73 -7.65 -13.44
N MET A 113 -12.45 -6.89 -14.50
CA MET A 113 -12.38 -7.41 -15.86
C MET A 113 -11.50 -8.67 -15.81
N ALA A 114 -12.09 -9.80 -16.18
CA ALA A 114 -11.51 -11.11 -15.91
C ALA A 114 -10.13 -11.26 -16.56
N MET A 115 -9.86 -10.62 -17.70
CA MET A 115 -8.61 -10.76 -18.46
C MET A 115 -7.68 -9.56 -18.32
N LYS A 116 -6.42 -9.83 -17.93
CA LYS A 116 -5.35 -8.85 -17.84
C LYS A 116 -4.13 -9.28 -18.66
N ILE A 117 -3.50 -8.30 -19.32
CA ILE A 117 -2.17 -8.47 -19.91
C ILE A 117 -1.14 -7.93 -18.90
N ARG A 118 -0.37 -8.85 -18.32
CA ARG A 118 0.56 -8.53 -17.22
C ARG A 118 1.94 -9.13 -17.44
N LEU A 119 2.90 -8.67 -16.64
CA LEU A 119 4.27 -9.19 -16.60
C LEU A 119 4.35 -10.32 -15.58
N ALA A 120 4.67 -11.53 -16.05
CA ALA A 120 5.09 -12.64 -15.20
C ALA A 120 6.60 -12.56 -14.98
N ARG A 121 7.06 -12.72 -13.73
CA ARG A 121 8.48 -12.67 -13.40
C ARG A 121 9.07 -14.06 -13.49
N GLY A 122 10.14 -14.18 -14.25
CA GLY A 122 11.05 -15.31 -14.25
C GLY A 122 12.48 -14.87 -13.95
N GLY A 123 13.40 -15.79 -14.21
CA GLY A 123 14.84 -15.62 -13.97
C GLY A 123 15.25 -15.91 -12.54
N SER A 124 16.54 -15.76 -12.28
CA SER A 124 17.17 -16.05 -11.00
C SER A 124 17.29 -14.79 -10.13
N LYS A 125 17.76 -14.98 -8.88
CA LYS A 125 18.03 -13.86 -7.97
C LYS A 125 19.03 -12.89 -8.61
N LYS A 126 18.72 -11.59 -8.55
CA LYS A 126 19.50 -10.50 -9.20
C LYS A 126 19.55 -10.55 -10.74
N ARG A 127 18.84 -11.46 -11.40
CA ARG A 127 18.74 -11.53 -12.87
C ARG A 127 17.26 -11.64 -13.31
N PRO A 128 16.49 -10.55 -13.22
CA PRO A 128 15.07 -10.57 -13.56
C PRO A 128 14.85 -10.69 -15.07
N HIS A 129 13.97 -11.60 -15.47
CA HIS A 129 13.47 -11.70 -16.83
C HIS A 129 11.94 -11.73 -16.78
N TYR A 130 11.24 -10.98 -17.62
CA TYR A 130 9.78 -10.94 -17.62
C TYR A 130 9.21 -11.54 -18.89
N SER A 131 8.08 -12.25 -18.76
CA SER A 131 7.26 -12.65 -19.90
C SER A 131 5.97 -11.84 -19.88
N ILE A 132 5.55 -11.36 -21.05
CA ILE A 132 4.27 -10.67 -21.23
C ILE A 132 3.23 -11.76 -21.46
N VAL A 133 2.23 -11.85 -20.58
CA VAL A 133 1.25 -12.94 -20.59
C VAL A 133 -0.18 -12.40 -20.51
N ALA A 134 -1.09 -13.05 -21.25
CA ALA A 134 -2.53 -12.90 -21.08
C ALA A 134 -3.03 -13.92 -20.05
N THR A 135 -3.71 -13.45 -19.01
CA THR A 135 -4.17 -14.32 -17.92
C THR A 135 -5.38 -13.73 -17.21
N ASP A 136 -6.07 -14.56 -16.45
CA ASP A 136 -7.14 -14.11 -15.58
C ASP A 136 -6.55 -13.31 -14.41
N SER A 137 -7.20 -12.21 -14.04
CA SER A 137 -6.82 -11.35 -12.92
C SER A 137 -6.65 -12.10 -11.59
N ARG A 138 -7.41 -13.18 -11.37
CA ARG A 138 -7.44 -13.98 -10.14
C ARG A 138 -6.25 -14.93 -10.02
N MET A 139 -5.55 -15.20 -11.12
CA MET A 139 -4.45 -16.17 -11.14
C MET A 139 -3.18 -15.59 -10.47
N PRO A 140 -2.36 -16.41 -9.79
CA PRO A 140 -1.10 -15.94 -9.19
C PRO A 140 -0.13 -15.44 -10.26
N ARG A 141 0.73 -14.45 -9.90
CA ARG A 141 1.60 -13.71 -10.85
C ARG A 141 2.34 -14.62 -11.84
N ASP A 142 3.01 -15.65 -11.30
CA ASP A 142 3.86 -16.58 -12.04
C ASP A 142 3.18 -17.96 -12.22
N GLY A 143 1.86 -18.01 -12.17
CA GLY A 143 1.08 -19.24 -12.36
C GLY A 143 0.73 -19.52 -13.82
N ARG A 144 -0.32 -20.32 -14.00
CA ARG A 144 -0.87 -20.65 -15.33
C ARG A 144 -1.35 -19.40 -16.05
N PHE A 145 -0.98 -19.27 -17.31
CA PHE A 145 -1.43 -18.24 -18.24
C PHE A 145 -2.12 -18.89 -19.44
N LEU A 146 -2.90 -18.09 -20.18
CA LEU A 146 -3.58 -18.55 -21.40
C LEU A 146 -2.59 -18.56 -22.57
N GLU A 147 -1.90 -17.44 -22.77
CA GLU A 147 -0.99 -17.25 -23.89
C GLU A 147 0.19 -16.34 -23.50
N LYS A 148 1.36 -16.63 -24.08
CA LYS A 148 2.57 -15.82 -23.94
C LYS A 148 2.68 -14.90 -25.15
N LEU A 149 2.59 -13.60 -24.91
CA LEU A 149 2.53 -12.54 -25.92
C LEU A 149 3.89 -11.88 -26.19
N GLY A 150 4.91 -12.19 -25.37
CA GLY A 150 6.22 -11.59 -25.54
C GLY A 150 7.16 -11.79 -24.35
N THR A 151 8.31 -11.13 -24.43
CA THR A 151 9.35 -11.10 -23.40
C THR A 151 9.86 -9.68 -23.17
N TYR A 152 10.27 -9.42 -21.93
CA TYR A 152 10.85 -8.16 -21.51
C TYR A 152 12.07 -8.42 -20.63
N ASN A 153 13.23 -7.96 -21.06
CA ASN A 153 14.47 -8.04 -20.31
C ASN A 153 14.95 -6.64 -19.89
N PRO A 154 14.84 -6.27 -18.60
CA PRO A 154 15.24 -4.94 -18.13
C PRO A 154 16.76 -4.75 -18.06
N LEU A 155 17.55 -5.83 -18.15
CA LEU A 155 19.02 -5.78 -18.04
C LEU A 155 19.70 -5.34 -19.34
N LEU A 156 19.00 -5.44 -20.47
CA LEU A 156 19.48 -4.95 -21.74
C LEU A 156 19.39 -3.41 -21.80
N ALA A 157 20.27 -2.82 -22.61
CA ALA A 157 20.30 -1.37 -22.83
C ALA A 157 18.95 -0.88 -23.38
N LYS A 158 18.63 0.40 -23.15
CA LYS A 158 17.32 0.96 -23.52
C LYS A 158 17.10 0.95 -25.03
N ASP A 159 18.18 1.05 -25.78
CA ASP A 159 18.21 1.18 -27.25
C ASP A 159 18.26 -0.18 -27.96
N SER A 160 18.30 -1.29 -27.20
CA SER A 160 18.29 -2.63 -27.77
C SER A 160 16.87 -3.08 -28.09
N GLU A 161 16.60 -3.40 -29.36
CA GLU A 161 15.34 -4.00 -29.85
C GLU A 161 14.98 -5.28 -29.07
N GLU A 162 15.99 -6.04 -28.65
CA GLU A 162 15.79 -7.29 -27.90
C GLU A 162 15.28 -7.10 -26.47
N ARG A 163 15.28 -5.85 -25.99
CA ARG A 163 14.80 -5.52 -24.65
C ARG A 163 13.32 -5.85 -24.49
N VAL A 164 12.53 -5.61 -25.54
CA VAL A 164 11.08 -5.83 -25.55
C VAL A 164 10.71 -6.53 -26.86
N LYS A 165 10.45 -7.85 -26.79
CA LYS A 165 9.94 -8.61 -27.94
C LYS A 165 8.45 -8.87 -27.71
N MET A 166 7.58 -8.37 -28.59
CA MET A 166 6.12 -8.48 -28.46
C MET A 166 5.51 -8.97 -29.77
N ASP A 167 4.54 -9.87 -29.66
CA ASP A 167 3.66 -10.23 -30.79
C ASP A 167 2.51 -9.24 -30.86
N VAL A 168 2.62 -8.27 -31.77
CA VAL A 168 1.69 -7.15 -31.90
C VAL A 168 0.30 -7.60 -32.37
N GLU A 169 0.24 -8.62 -33.22
CA GLU A 169 -1.03 -9.12 -33.78
C GLU A 169 -1.86 -9.79 -32.68
N ARG A 170 -1.22 -10.68 -31.91
CA ARG A 170 -1.89 -11.35 -30.78
C ARG A 170 -2.31 -10.37 -29.70
N ILE A 171 -1.49 -9.36 -29.42
CA ILE A 171 -1.87 -8.35 -28.43
C ILE A 171 -3.10 -7.57 -28.89
N LYS A 172 -3.19 -7.19 -30.17
CA LYS A 172 -4.38 -6.54 -30.73
C LYS A 172 -5.63 -7.41 -30.60
N ASP A 173 -5.53 -8.71 -30.87
CA ASP A 173 -6.64 -9.65 -30.68
C ASP A 173 -7.14 -9.66 -29.23
N TRP A 174 -6.20 -9.69 -28.27
CA TRP A 174 -6.55 -9.68 -26.85
C TRP A 174 -7.12 -8.34 -26.39
N LEU A 175 -6.64 -7.22 -26.93
CA LEU A 175 -7.21 -5.90 -26.68
C LEU A 175 -8.65 -5.80 -27.21
N SER A 176 -8.91 -6.32 -28.42
CA SER A 176 -10.26 -6.40 -29.01
C SER A 176 -11.22 -7.27 -28.19
N LYS A 177 -10.69 -8.32 -27.53
CA LYS A 177 -11.45 -9.17 -26.58
C LYS A 177 -11.68 -8.50 -25.21
N GLY A 178 -11.23 -7.25 -25.01
CA GLY A 178 -11.42 -6.49 -23.78
C GLY A 178 -10.37 -6.78 -22.70
N ALA A 179 -9.23 -7.37 -23.03
CA ALA A 179 -8.15 -7.57 -22.06
C ALA A 179 -7.53 -6.22 -21.65
N GLN A 180 -7.37 -6.01 -20.35
CA GLN A 180 -6.82 -4.76 -19.81
C GLN A 180 -5.30 -4.86 -19.60
N PRO A 181 -4.47 -4.04 -20.27
CA PRO A 181 -3.03 -4.03 -20.04
C PRO A 181 -2.66 -3.32 -18.72
N THR A 182 -1.64 -3.84 -18.04
CA THR A 182 -1.06 -3.18 -16.85
C THR A 182 -0.25 -1.92 -17.24
N ASP A 183 -0.08 -0.97 -16.31
CA ASP A 183 0.58 0.34 -16.56
C ASP A 183 1.93 0.22 -17.29
N ARG A 184 2.75 -0.77 -16.92
CA ARG A 184 4.05 -0.99 -17.55
C ARG A 184 3.95 -1.55 -18.97
N VAL A 185 2.99 -2.45 -19.20
CA VAL A 185 2.73 -3.02 -20.54
C VAL A 185 2.13 -1.95 -21.45
N ALA A 186 1.23 -1.10 -20.94
CA ALA A 186 0.70 0.04 -21.67
C ALA A 186 1.83 0.96 -22.17
N ARG A 187 2.82 1.28 -21.32
CA ARG A 187 4.01 2.05 -21.74
C ARG A 187 4.86 1.35 -22.82
N MET A 188 4.92 0.02 -22.82
CA MET A 188 5.62 -0.73 -23.89
C MET A 188 4.84 -0.65 -25.20
N LEU A 189 3.51 -0.73 -25.15
CA LEU A 189 2.63 -0.59 -26.31
C LEU A 189 2.63 0.84 -26.88
N GLU A 190 2.70 1.86 -26.00
CA GLU A 190 2.90 3.26 -26.37
C GLU A 190 4.25 3.49 -27.08
N ALA A 191 5.31 2.82 -26.63
CA ALA A 191 6.64 2.88 -27.26
C ALA A 191 6.67 2.16 -28.62
N ALA A 192 5.92 1.06 -28.75
CA ALA A 192 5.76 0.31 -30.00
C ALA A 192 4.74 0.94 -30.98
N GLY A 193 4.07 2.03 -30.60
CA GLY A 193 3.07 2.71 -31.45
C GLY A 193 1.72 1.98 -31.59
N VAL A 194 1.44 0.96 -30.77
CA VAL A 194 0.21 0.16 -30.83
C VAL A 194 -0.96 0.84 -30.09
N THR A 195 -0.65 1.73 -29.14
CA THR A 195 -1.66 2.45 -28.34
C THR A 195 -1.29 3.92 -28.24
N GLU A 196 -2.30 4.80 -28.31
CA GLU A 196 -2.11 6.24 -28.19
C GLU A 196 -1.45 6.62 -26.86
N LYS A 197 -0.48 7.55 -26.93
CA LYS A 197 0.28 8.01 -25.77
C LYS A 197 -0.64 8.78 -24.83
N LYS A 198 -1.07 8.16 -23.74
CA LYS A 198 -1.83 8.87 -22.69
C LYS A 198 -0.88 9.80 -21.93
N THR A 199 -1.07 11.12 -22.08
CA THR A 199 -0.32 12.14 -21.32
C THR A 199 -0.61 12.03 -19.82
N ARG A 200 0.25 11.34 -19.07
CA ARG A 200 0.17 11.26 -17.60
C ARG A 200 0.97 12.41 -16.99
N SER A 201 0.45 13.63 -17.10
CA SER A 201 1.00 14.80 -16.39
C SER A 201 0.55 14.76 -14.93
N ASN A 202 1.51 14.74 -14.00
CA ASN A 202 1.22 14.93 -12.57
C ASN A 202 1.61 16.37 -12.18
N PRO A 203 0.68 17.33 -12.21
CA PRO A 203 0.99 18.75 -11.96
C PRO A 203 1.50 19.02 -10.54
N LYS A 204 1.22 18.13 -9.58
CA LYS A 204 1.60 18.31 -8.16
C LYS A 204 3.01 17.85 -7.80
N LYS A 205 3.78 17.28 -8.73
CA LYS A 205 5.13 16.75 -8.42
C LYS A 205 6.18 17.86 -8.23
N GLY A 206 5.88 19.08 -8.68
CA GLY A 206 6.78 20.24 -8.58
C GLY A 206 6.49 21.17 -7.40
N GLU A 207 5.42 20.95 -6.63
CA GLU A 207 5.14 21.82 -5.50
C GLU A 207 5.99 21.46 -4.28
N PRO A 208 6.75 22.40 -3.70
CA PRO A 208 7.41 22.17 -2.42
C PRO A 208 6.36 21.88 -1.36
N GLY A 209 6.57 20.81 -0.58
CA GLY A 209 5.63 20.42 0.48
C GLY A 209 5.39 21.56 1.47
N LYS A 210 4.26 21.53 2.21
CA LYS A 210 3.86 22.59 3.16
C LYS A 210 5.00 23.03 4.08
N ALA A 211 5.77 22.09 4.62
CA ALA A 211 6.93 22.36 5.47
C ALA A 211 8.10 23.12 4.80
N ALA A 212 8.19 23.14 3.47
CA ALA A 212 9.16 23.98 2.75
C ALA A 212 8.61 25.38 2.50
N LYS A 213 7.29 25.53 2.28
CA LYS A 213 6.60 26.82 2.17
C LYS A 213 6.61 27.55 3.52
N ASP A 214 6.28 26.86 4.61
CA ASP A 214 6.30 27.43 5.98
C ASP A 214 7.71 27.88 6.42
N ARG A 215 8.76 27.17 5.97
CA ARG A 215 10.15 27.56 6.24
C ARG A 215 10.59 28.77 5.42
N ALA A 216 10.14 28.89 4.17
CA ALA A 216 10.41 30.04 3.34
C ALA A 216 9.70 31.29 3.89
N GLU A 217 8.45 31.16 4.32
CA GLU A 217 7.68 32.24 4.95
C GLU A 217 8.27 32.66 6.30
N LYS A 218 8.67 31.70 7.15
CA LYS A 218 9.34 32.01 8.43
C LYS A 218 10.71 32.65 8.23
N LYS A 219 11.44 32.28 7.18
CA LYS A 219 12.73 32.90 6.85
C LYS A 219 12.54 34.33 6.32
N ALA A 220 11.56 34.54 5.43
CA ALA A 220 11.20 35.86 4.93
C ALA A 220 10.68 36.79 6.04
N ALA A 221 9.88 36.28 6.98
CA ALA A 221 9.41 37.04 8.14
C ALA A 221 10.55 37.42 9.11
N ARG A 222 11.62 36.62 9.18
CA ARG A 222 12.80 36.90 10.01
C ARG A 222 13.76 37.89 9.35
N GLU A 223 13.85 37.92 8.02
CA GLU A 223 14.68 38.87 7.27
C GLU A 223 14.00 40.25 7.10
N ALA A 224 12.67 40.34 7.27
CA ALA A 224 11.91 41.59 7.18
C ALA A 224 11.68 42.32 8.52
N ALA A 225 12.19 41.80 9.65
CA ALA A 225 12.19 42.52 10.92
C ALA A 225 13.44 43.41 11.00
N PRO A 226 13.33 44.75 10.93
CA PRO A 226 14.48 45.64 11.07
C PRO A 226 15.06 45.53 12.49
N ALA A 227 16.38 45.64 12.58
CA ALA A 227 17.12 45.73 13.82
C ALA A 227 16.89 47.11 14.46
N ASP A 228 15.78 47.26 15.18
CA ASP A 228 15.63 48.32 16.18
C ASP A 228 15.93 47.71 17.55
N ASP A 229 17.19 47.78 17.97
CA ASP A 229 17.61 48.03 19.35
C ASP A 229 19.14 48.10 19.39
N ALA A 230 19.66 49.24 18.93
CA ALA A 230 21.00 49.72 19.20
C ALA A 230 20.92 51.22 19.52
N ALA A 231 20.30 51.59 20.65
CA ALA A 231 20.60 52.81 21.41
C ALA A 231 19.64 52.97 22.61
N ALA A 232 20.23 53.00 23.82
CA ALA A 232 19.73 53.43 25.14
C ALA A 232 19.91 52.30 26.18
N GLU A 233 20.57 52.45 27.32
CA GLU A 233 21.42 53.46 27.96
C GLU A 233 22.19 52.68 29.04
#